data_AF-A0A6J5U0X3-F1
#
_entry.id   AF-A0A6J5U0X3-F1
#
_cell.length_a   1.000
_cell.length_b   1.000
_cell.length_c   1.000
_cell.angle_alpha   90.00
_cell.angle_beta   90.00
_cell.angle_gamma   90.00
#
_symmetry.space_group_name_H-M   'P 1'
#
loop_
_entity.id
_entity.type
_entity.pdbx_description
1 polymer ?
#
loop_
_entity_poly.entity_id
_entity_poly.type
_entity_poly.pdbx_seq_one_letter_code
_entity_poly.pdbx_strand_id
1 'polypeptide(L)'
;MEGEMSNFFKGLLFGILLRAYDYSGQIHPKALLLLYSLHMYLLLELILAFVATLARALLAIELEPQFNEPYLSTSLQDFWGRRWNLMVTSILRPTVYEPILDISRRVVDRKWAPLPAVLATFVVSALMHEIVFYHMGRMRPTWGVTCFFLLHGICLTVEIALKKAWSAGRWRLPRLVSGLLTVGFVMGTCFWLFLPQFFRFGAHVKAFEEYAALGELFRDLISPFVSRVG
;
A
#
# COMPACT_ATOMS: atom_id res chain seq x y z
N MET A 1 13.98 1.88 -20.04
CA MET A 1 13.85 0.77 -19.06
C MET A 1 14.72 1.16 -17.88
N GLU A 2 14.29 2.17 -17.13
CA GLU A 2 15.05 2.80 -16.05
C GLU A 2 14.17 2.80 -14.81
N GLY A 3 14.73 2.40 -13.67
CA GLY A 3 14.17 2.75 -12.36
C GLY A 3 13.91 1.61 -11.40
N GLU A 4 13.24 0.53 -11.85
CA GLU A 4 12.65 -0.41 -10.89
C GLU A 4 13.70 -1.13 -10.03
N MET A 5 13.66 -0.85 -8.72
CA MET A 5 14.46 -1.54 -7.74
C MET A 5 14.14 -3.04 -7.75
N SER A 6 15.14 -3.87 -8.08
CA SER A 6 14.98 -5.33 -8.13
C SER A 6 14.51 -5.89 -6.79
N ASN A 7 13.69 -6.94 -6.84
CA ASN A 7 13.19 -7.67 -5.67
C ASN A 7 14.33 -8.18 -4.77
N PHE A 8 15.51 -8.46 -5.34
CA PHE A 8 16.70 -8.80 -4.56
C PHE A 8 17.14 -7.66 -3.63
N PHE A 9 17.23 -6.42 -4.14
CA PHE A 9 17.59 -5.26 -3.34
C PHE A 9 16.52 -4.94 -2.28
N LYS A 10 15.24 -5.12 -2.63
CA LYS A 10 14.13 -4.98 -1.67
C LYS A 10 14.23 -6.01 -0.54
N GLY A 11 14.59 -7.25 -0.85
CA GLY A 11 14.85 -8.29 0.15
C GLY A 11 16.04 -7.97 1.05
N LEU A 12 17.14 -7.47 0.48
CA LEU A 12 18.29 -7.01 1.26
C LEU A 12 17.93 -5.85 2.19
N LEU A 13 17.19 -4.86 1.67
CA LEU A 13 16.71 -3.72 2.45
C LEU A 13 15.79 -4.19 3.58
N PHE A 14 14.91 -5.15 3.32
CA PHE A 14 14.06 -5.76 4.34
C PHE A 14 14.88 -6.43 5.45
N GLY A 15 15.94 -7.18 5.10
CA GLY A 15 16.85 -7.77 6.09
C GLY A 15 17.59 -6.73 6.93
N ILE A 16 18.06 -5.64 6.33
CA ILE A 16 18.67 -4.51 7.05
C ILE A 16 17.65 -3.87 8.01
N LEU A 17 16.42 -3.71 7.55
CA LEU A 17 15.33 -3.13 8.34
C LEU A 17 15.01 -4.00 9.55
N LEU A 18 14.97 -5.33 9.39
CA LEU A 18 14.83 -6.27 10.51
C LEU A 18 15.94 -6.07 11.55
N ARG A 19 17.19 -5.95 11.10
CA ARG A 19 18.34 -5.72 12.00
C ARG A 19 18.26 -4.38 12.72
N ALA A 20 17.69 -3.35 12.09
CA ALA A 20 17.53 -2.04 12.71
C ALA A 20 16.59 -2.07 13.94
N TYR A 21 15.65 -3.02 14.03
CA TYR A 21 14.78 -3.16 15.20
C TYR A 21 15.52 -3.61 16.46
N ASP A 22 16.67 -4.28 16.35
CA ASP A 22 17.53 -4.61 17.50
C ASP A 22 18.01 -3.33 18.23
N TYR A 23 18.08 -2.21 17.50
CA TYR A 23 18.45 -0.90 18.02
C TYR A 23 17.24 0.00 18.28
N SER A 24 16.02 -0.53 18.26
CA SER A 24 14.77 0.24 18.42
C SER A 24 14.75 1.13 19.67
N GLY A 25 15.38 0.68 20.77
CA GLY A 25 15.52 1.47 22.00
C GLY A 25 16.40 2.72 21.90
N GLN A 26 17.23 2.83 20.86
CA GLN A 26 18.12 3.98 20.59
C GLN A 26 17.57 4.88 19.47
N ILE A 27 16.56 4.42 18.74
CA ILE A 27 15.99 5.12 17.59
C ILE A 27 14.88 6.07 18.08
N HIS A 28 14.90 7.32 17.60
CA HIS A 28 13.87 8.29 17.92
C HIS A 28 12.47 7.76 17.50
N PRO A 29 11.41 7.91 18.32
CA PRO A 29 10.07 7.35 18.03
C PRO A 29 9.52 7.74 16.65
N LYS A 30 9.78 9.00 16.26
CA LYS A 30 9.66 9.58 14.90
C LYS A 30 10.09 8.61 13.79
N ALA A 31 11.37 8.26 13.87
CA ALA A 31 12.04 7.42 12.90
C ALA A 31 11.53 5.97 12.98
N LEU A 32 11.21 5.47 14.18
CA LEU A 32 10.67 4.12 14.34
C LEU A 32 9.34 3.94 13.59
N LEU A 33 8.44 4.94 13.60
CA LEU A 33 7.22 4.91 12.80
C LEU A 33 7.50 4.84 11.29
N LEU A 34 8.51 5.58 10.82
CA LEU A 34 8.95 5.51 9.43
C LEU A 34 9.50 4.12 9.08
N LEU A 35 10.30 3.52 9.96
CA LEU A 35 10.79 2.14 9.79
C LEU A 35 9.62 1.16 9.69
N TYR A 36 8.61 1.26 10.55
CA TYR A 36 7.42 0.41 10.49
C TYR A 36 6.63 0.60 9.19
N SER A 37 6.48 1.81 8.68
CA SER A 37 5.84 2.03 7.38
C SER A 37 6.63 1.43 6.22
N LEU A 38 7.96 1.55 6.22
CA LEU A 38 8.83 0.93 5.22
C LEU A 38 8.76 -0.60 5.31
N HIS A 39 8.78 -1.15 6.53
CA HIS A 39 8.58 -2.58 6.79
C HIS A 39 7.30 -3.09 6.16
N MET A 40 6.18 -2.40 6.43
CA MET A 40 4.86 -2.78 5.92
C MET A 40 4.78 -2.76 4.40
N TYR A 41 5.34 -1.71 3.79
CA TYR A 41 5.42 -1.61 2.34
C TYR A 41 6.24 -2.76 1.73
N LEU A 42 7.45 -2.98 2.22
CA LEU A 42 8.35 -4.03 1.72
C LEU A 42 7.76 -5.42 1.95
N LEU A 43 7.18 -5.68 3.12
CA LEU A 43 6.53 -6.94 3.42
C LEU A 43 5.41 -7.25 2.43
N LEU A 44 4.50 -6.30 2.23
CA LEU A 44 3.36 -6.47 1.32
C LEU A 44 3.85 -6.69 -0.12
N GLU A 45 4.83 -5.92 -0.56
CA GLU A 45 5.43 -6.08 -1.88
C GLU A 45 6.10 -7.44 -2.06
N LEU A 46 6.89 -7.90 -1.08
CA LEU A 46 7.58 -9.20 -1.13
C LEU A 46 6.61 -10.38 -1.11
N ILE A 47 5.56 -10.34 -0.28
CA ILE A 47 4.52 -11.39 -0.25
C ILE A 47 3.83 -11.48 -1.61
N LEU A 48 3.43 -10.35 -2.19
CA LEU A 48 2.76 -10.34 -3.48
C LEU A 48 3.68 -10.78 -4.63
N ALA A 49 4.94 -10.37 -4.61
CA ALA A 49 5.95 -10.82 -5.58
C ALA A 49 6.21 -12.33 -5.48
N PHE A 50 6.21 -12.88 -4.26
CA PHE A 50 6.32 -14.32 -4.02
C PHE A 50 5.12 -15.07 -4.60
N VAL A 51 3.89 -14.63 -4.30
CA VAL A 51 2.65 -15.21 -4.85
C VAL A 51 2.64 -15.15 -6.38
N ALA A 52 3.03 -14.01 -6.97
CA ALA A 52 3.12 -13.86 -8.41
C ALA A 52 4.14 -14.82 -9.04
N THR A 53 5.29 -15.02 -8.39
CA THR A 53 6.32 -15.97 -8.83
C THR A 53 5.80 -17.41 -8.76
N LEU A 54 5.09 -17.76 -7.69
CA LEU A 54 4.49 -19.08 -7.51
C LEU A 54 3.40 -19.35 -8.56
N ALA A 55 2.51 -18.39 -8.81
CA ALA A 55 1.49 -18.49 -9.85
C ALA A 55 2.10 -18.67 -11.25
N ARG A 56 3.20 -17.95 -11.55
CA ARG A 56 3.94 -18.15 -12.80
C ARG A 56 4.55 -19.55 -12.88
N ALA A 57 5.16 -20.03 -11.80
CA ALA A 57 5.82 -21.33 -11.78
C ALA A 57 4.83 -22.52 -11.86
N LEU A 58 3.70 -22.43 -11.17
CA LEU A 58 2.74 -23.54 -11.07
C LEU A 58 1.65 -23.51 -12.14
N LEU A 59 1.22 -22.32 -12.54
CA LEU A 59 0.05 -22.14 -13.42
C LEU A 59 0.40 -21.50 -14.77
N ALA A 60 1.66 -21.10 -14.98
CA ALA A 60 2.10 -20.33 -16.15
C ALA A 60 1.31 -19.02 -16.34
N ILE A 61 0.77 -18.46 -15.24
CA ILE A 61 0.04 -17.18 -15.25
C ILE A 61 1.01 -16.06 -14.83
N GLU A 62 1.13 -15.04 -15.68
CA GLU A 62 1.85 -13.81 -15.35
C GLU A 62 0.91 -12.84 -14.62
N LEU A 63 1.23 -12.52 -13.37
CA LEU A 63 0.53 -11.47 -12.64
C LEU A 63 1.20 -10.12 -12.93
N GLU A 64 0.37 -9.08 -13.08
CA GLU A 64 0.84 -7.71 -13.21
C GLU A 64 1.63 -7.25 -11.96
N PRO A 65 2.60 -6.33 -12.13
CA PRO A 65 3.31 -5.73 -11.01
C PRO A 65 2.33 -5.10 -10.01
N GLN A 66 2.52 -5.35 -8.71
CA GLN A 66 1.58 -4.87 -7.69
C GLN A 66 1.89 -3.45 -7.23
N PHE A 67 3.15 -3.01 -7.32
CA PHE A 67 3.57 -1.66 -6.97
C PHE A 67 4.42 -1.08 -8.09
N ASN A 68 4.32 0.24 -8.26
CA ASN A 68 5.14 1.01 -9.20
C ASN A 68 5.69 2.26 -8.48
N GLU A 69 6.71 2.04 -7.66
CA GLU A 69 7.48 3.09 -6.98
C GLU A 69 6.59 4.19 -6.36
N PRO A 70 5.75 3.85 -5.36
CA PRO A 70 4.78 4.77 -4.79
C PRO A 70 5.40 6.00 -4.11
N TYR A 71 6.68 5.94 -3.75
CA TYR A 71 7.43 7.08 -3.22
C TYR A 71 7.75 8.15 -4.27
N LEU A 72 7.58 7.85 -5.57
CA LEU A 72 7.70 8.83 -6.67
C LEU A 72 6.36 9.47 -7.06
N SER A 73 5.29 9.21 -6.30
CA SER A 73 3.98 9.78 -6.55
C SER A 73 3.99 11.30 -6.47
N THR A 74 3.48 11.96 -7.52
CA THR A 74 3.38 13.42 -7.56
C THR A 74 2.01 13.96 -7.19
N SER A 75 1.02 13.08 -6.98
CA SER A 75 -0.34 13.44 -6.55
C SER A 75 -1.07 12.24 -5.96
N LEU A 76 -2.16 12.44 -5.21
CA LEU A 76 -2.92 11.33 -4.62
C LEU A 76 -3.52 10.44 -5.70
N GLN A 77 -3.94 11.03 -6.82
CA GLN A 77 -4.43 10.29 -7.98
C GLN A 77 -3.36 9.37 -8.57
N ASP A 78 -2.10 9.83 -8.61
CA ASP A 78 -0.97 9.04 -9.10
C ASP A 78 -0.62 7.91 -8.12
N PHE A 79 -0.63 8.22 -6.82
CA PHE A 79 -0.41 7.24 -5.76
C PHE A 79 -1.43 6.09 -5.81
N TRP A 80 -2.71 6.40 -5.60
CA TRP A 80 -3.77 5.39 -5.48
C TRP A 80 -4.20 4.76 -6.81
N GLY A 81 -3.99 5.45 -7.93
CA GLY A 81 -4.48 5.00 -9.23
C GLY A 81 -3.46 4.26 -10.09
N ARG A 82 -2.16 4.43 -9.83
CA ARG A 82 -1.10 3.98 -10.74
C ARG A 82 0.14 3.39 -10.07
N ARG A 83 0.29 3.54 -8.76
CA ARG A 83 1.55 3.19 -8.08
C ARG A 83 1.38 2.30 -6.86
N TRP A 84 0.27 2.46 -6.14
CA TRP A 84 -0.03 1.70 -4.94
C TRP A 84 -1.03 0.56 -5.22
N ASN A 85 -0.60 -0.68 -4.97
CA ASN A 85 -1.42 -1.89 -5.02
C ASN A 85 -2.33 -1.98 -6.28
N LEU A 86 -1.70 -2.08 -7.44
CA LEU A 86 -2.34 -2.11 -8.75
C LEU A 86 -3.32 -3.27 -8.91
N MET A 87 -3.10 -4.39 -8.21
CA MET A 87 -4.04 -5.50 -8.14
C MET A 87 -5.38 -5.08 -7.51
N VAL A 88 -5.37 -4.31 -6.42
CA VAL A 88 -6.61 -3.79 -5.83
C VAL A 88 -7.27 -2.80 -6.78
N THR A 89 -6.50 -1.95 -7.46
CA THR A 89 -7.04 -1.04 -8.48
C THR A 89 -7.70 -1.80 -9.63
N SER A 90 -7.07 -2.87 -10.12
CA SER A 90 -7.60 -3.68 -11.24
C SER A 90 -8.85 -4.48 -10.86
N ILE A 91 -9.00 -4.84 -9.58
CA ILE A 91 -10.23 -5.47 -9.05
C ILE A 91 -11.34 -4.42 -8.86
N LEU A 92 -11.06 -3.31 -8.20
CA LEU A 92 -12.07 -2.31 -7.84
C LEU A 92 -12.56 -1.48 -9.04
N ARG A 93 -11.75 -1.39 -10.10
CA ARG A 93 -12.11 -0.66 -11.32
C ARG A 93 -13.37 -1.22 -12.00
N PRO A 94 -13.42 -2.49 -12.42
CA PRO A 94 -14.61 -3.08 -13.03
C PRO A 94 -15.71 -3.38 -12.02
N THR A 95 -15.37 -3.67 -10.75
CA THR A 95 -16.39 -4.09 -9.77
C THR A 95 -17.13 -2.93 -9.11
N VAL A 96 -16.50 -1.76 -8.97
CA VAL A 96 -17.10 -0.61 -8.28
C VAL A 96 -17.04 0.64 -9.14
N TYR A 97 -15.85 1.02 -9.61
CA TYR A 97 -15.65 2.34 -10.23
C TYR A 97 -16.45 2.49 -11.53
N GLU A 98 -16.34 1.54 -12.46
CA GLU A 98 -17.02 1.59 -13.76
C GLU A 98 -18.56 1.54 -13.64
N PRO A 99 -19.16 0.61 -12.85
CA PRO A 99 -20.61 0.61 -12.62
C PRO A 99 -21.12 1.92 -12.05
N ILE A 100 -20.46 2.48 -11.02
CA ILE A 100 -20.88 3.73 -10.40
C ILE A 100 -20.66 4.91 -11.33
N LEU A 101 -19.60 4.90 -12.14
CA LEU A 101 -19.34 5.93 -13.14
C LEU A 101 -20.45 5.96 -14.20
N ASP A 102 -20.89 4.80 -14.68
CA ASP A 102 -21.93 4.71 -15.70
C ASP A 102 -23.31 5.12 -15.17
N ILE A 103 -23.62 4.80 -13.91
CA ILE A 103 -24.80 5.34 -13.22
C ILE A 103 -24.67 6.86 -13.07
N SER A 104 -23.52 7.34 -12.60
CA SER A 104 -23.29 8.77 -12.34
C SER A 104 -23.38 9.60 -13.62
N ARG A 105 -22.95 9.08 -14.77
CA ARG A 105 -23.08 9.73 -16.09
C ARG A 105 -24.53 10.00 -16.51
N ARG A 106 -25.50 9.26 -15.95
CA ARG A 106 -26.93 9.45 -16.25
C ARG A 106 -27.56 10.58 -15.42
N VAL A 107 -26.95 10.92 -14.28
CA VAL A 107 -27.53 11.85 -13.28
C VAL A 107 -26.74 13.16 -13.19
N VAL A 108 -25.43 13.10 -13.43
CA VAL A 108 -24.49 14.20 -13.26
C VAL A 108 -23.76 14.47 -14.57
N ASP A 109 -23.42 15.74 -14.83
CA ASP A 109 -22.58 16.12 -15.95
C ASP A 109 -21.36 15.22 -16.08
N ARG A 110 -21.02 14.88 -17.33
CA ARG A 110 -19.88 14.01 -17.67
C ARG A 110 -18.55 14.52 -17.10
N LYS A 111 -18.43 15.83 -16.85
CA LYS A 111 -17.27 16.44 -16.17
C LYS A 111 -17.14 16.00 -14.71
N TRP A 112 -18.24 15.83 -14.00
CA TRP A 112 -18.30 15.56 -12.56
C TRP A 112 -18.66 14.12 -12.21
N ALA A 113 -19.19 13.35 -13.17
CA ALA A 113 -19.51 11.92 -13.03
C ALA A 113 -18.39 11.03 -12.45
N PRO A 114 -17.08 11.31 -12.62
CA PRO A 114 -16.02 10.55 -11.94
C PRO A 114 -15.93 10.75 -10.42
N LEU A 115 -16.44 11.86 -9.86
CA LEU A 115 -16.29 12.15 -8.43
C LEU A 115 -17.05 11.15 -7.54
N PRO A 116 -18.34 10.85 -7.78
CA PRO A 116 -19.04 9.83 -7.00
C PRO A 116 -18.44 8.43 -7.16
N ALA A 117 -17.94 8.09 -8.36
CA ALA A 117 -17.29 6.81 -8.62
C ALA A 117 -16.01 6.63 -7.78
N VAL A 118 -15.18 7.66 -7.70
CA VAL A 118 -13.99 7.66 -6.82
C VAL A 118 -14.40 7.46 -5.36
N LEU A 119 -15.34 8.26 -4.86
CA LEU A 119 -15.77 8.16 -3.47
C LEU A 119 -16.32 6.78 -3.13
N ALA A 120 -17.17 6.22 -4.00
CA ALA A 120 -17.70 4.87 -3.83
C ALA A 120 -16.59 3.81 -3.78
N THR A 121 -15.58 3.90 -4.66
CA THR A 121 -14.43 3.00 -4.64
C THR A 121 -13.67 3.08 -3.31
N PHE A 122 -13.45 4.27 -2.76
CA PHE A 122 -12.79 4.43 -1.47
C PHE A 122 -13.64 3.93 -0.30
N VAL A 123 -14.97 4.10 -0.34
CA VAL A 123 -15.88 3.54 0.67
C VAL A 123 -15.82 2.01 0.67
N VAL A 124 -15.91 1.37 -0.50
CA VAL A 124 -15.82 -0.09 -0.60
C VAL A 124 -14.45 -0.57 -0.12
N SER A 125 -13.37 0.10 -0.55
CA SER A 125 -12.03 -0.23 -0.09
C SER A 125 -11.88 -0.09 1.44
N ALA A 126 -12.46 0.97 2.03
CA ALA A 126 -12.45 1.21 3.47
C ALA A 126 -13.10 0.03 4.23
N LEU A 127 -14.27 -0.40 3.80
CA LEU A 127 -15.00 -1.51 4.40
C LEU A 127 -14.24 -2.84 4.27
N MET A 128 -13.65 -3.10 3.10
CA MET A 128 -12.84 -4.31 2.91
C MET A 128 -11.63 -4.34 3.85
N HIS A 129 -10.94 -3.20 4.04
CA HIS A 129 -9.82 -3.14 4.97
C HIS A 129 -10.27 -3.30 6.43
N GLU A 130 -11.42 -2.76 6.82
CA GLU A 130 -11.97 -2.99 8.16
C GLU A 130 -12.24 -4.48 8.41
N ILE A 131 -12.79 -5.19 7.41
CA ILE A 131 -13.02 -6.65 7.47
C ILE A 131 -11.70 -7.41 7.59
N VAL A 132 -10.69 -7.06 6.79
CA VAL A 132 -9.35 -7.70 6.86
C VAL A 132 -8.75 -7.51 8.25
N PHE A 133 -8.79 -6.30 8.80
CA PHE A 133 -8.26 -6.01 10.13
C PHE A 133 -9.03 -6.74 11.23
N TYR A 134 -10.36 -6.85 11.09
CA TYR A 134 -11.19 -7.63 12.00
C TYR A 134 -10.77 -9.11 12.00
N HIS A 135 -10.53 -9.72 10.83
CA HIS A 135 -10.12 -11.12 10.74
C HIS A 135 -8.69 -11.36 11.23
N MET A 136 -7.74 -10.47 10.94
CA MET A 136 -6.35 -10.59 11.41
C MET A 136 -6.23 -10.40 12.93
N GLY A 137 -6.93 -9.40 13.46
CA GLY A 137 -6.82 -9.02 14.87
C GLY A 137 -7.82 -9.69 15.81
N ARG A 138 -8.93 -10.24 15.28
CA ARG A 138 -10.11 -10.66 16.05
C ARG A 138 -10.58 -9.62 17.07
N MET A 139 -10.40 -8.34 16.73
CA MET A 139 -10.64 -7.19 17.60
C MET A 139 -11.75 -6.33 17.01
N ARG A 140 -12.52 -5.66 17.87
CA ARG A 140 -13.62 -4.80 17.41
C ARG A 140 -13.11 -3.68 16.49
N PRO A 141 -13.82 -3.41 15.38
CA PRO A 141 -13.47 -2.34 14.45
C PRO A 141 -13.50 -0.99 15.17
N THR A 142 -12.44 -0.20 14.98
CA THR A 142 -12.32 1.15 15.55
C THR A 142 -12.67 2.22 14.54
N TRP A 143 -12.87 1.82 13.27
CA TRP A 143 -13.12 2.71 12.14
C TRP A 143 -11.93 3.63 11.81
N GLY A 144 -10.78 3.49 12.46
CA GLY A 144 -9.59 4.29 12.14
C GLY A 144 -9.10 4.05 10.71
N VAL A 145 -9.08 2.78 10.28
CA VAL A 145 -8.73 2.40 8.91
C VAL A 145 -9.80 2.89 7.93
N THR A 146 -11.08 2.77 8.29
CA THR A 146 -12.17 3.35 7.49
C THR A 146 -11.99 4.86 7.28
N CYS A 147 -11.74 5.61 8.36
CA CYS A 147 -11.49 7.07 8.31
C CYS A 147 -10.28 7.41 7.41
N PHE A 148 -9.22 6.62 7.44
CA PHE A 148 -8.06 6.79 6.55
C PHE A 148 -8.49 6.76 5.08
N PHE A 149 -9.17 5.69 4.64
CA PHE A 149 -9.60 5.57 3.25
C PHE A 149 -10.63 6.63 2.85
N LEU A 150 -11.59 6.97 3.72
CA LEU A 150 -12.56 8.02 3.43
C LEU A 150 -11.90 9.40 3.28
N LEU A 151 -10.97 9.74 4.17
CA LEU A 151 -10.20 10.98 4.08
C LEU A 151 -9.43 11.05 2.76
N HIS A 152 -8.73 9.98 2.39
CA HIS A 152 -8.01 9.91 1.12
C HIS A 152 -8.95 10.01 -0.10
N GLY A 153 -10.12 9.37 -0.05
CA GLY A 153 -11.12 9.45 -1.10
C GLY A 153 -11.66 10.88 -1.29
N ILE A 154 -11.94 11.59 -0.20
CA ILE A 154 -12.38 12.99 -0.22
C ILE A 154 -11.25 13.88 -0.76
N CYS A 155 -10.03 13.77 -0.23
CA CYS A 155 -8.89 14.56 -0.68
C CYS A 155 -8.57 14.34 -2.16
N LEU A 156 -8.62 13.09 -2.65
CA LEU A 156 -8.41 12.77 -4.05
C LEU A 156 -9.53 13.32 -4.94
N THR A 157 -10.78 13.28 -4.47
CA THR A 157 -11.93 13.86 -5.17
C THR A 157 -11.79 15.38 -5.29
N VAL A 158 -11.40 16.05 -4.19
CA VAL A 158 -11.09 17.50 -4.18
C VAL A 158 -9.92 17.79 -5.12
N GLU A 159 -8.86 17.00 -5.10
CA GLU A 159 -7.71 17.16 -6.00
C GLU A 159 -8.14 17.07 -7.48
N ILE A 160 -8.99 16.10 -7.84
CA ILE A 160 -9.55 15.98 -9.20
C ILE A 160 -10.42 17.20 -9.55
N ALA A 161 -11.27 17.65 -8.63
CA ALA A 161 -12.13 18.81 -8.83
C ALA A 161 -11.32 20.08 -9.05
N LEU A 162 -10.30 20.33 -8.21
CA LEU A 162 -9.38 21.45 -8.33
C LEU A 162 -8.60 21.38 -9.64
N LYS A 163 -8.03 20.22 -9.99
CA LYS A 163 -7.36 20.02 -11.29
C LYS A 163 -8.29 20.36 -12.45
N LYS A 164 -9.55 19.92 -12.43
CA LYS A 164 -10.55 20.19 -13.49
C LYS A 164 -11.06 21.63 -13.53
N ALA A 165 -11.14 22.31 -12.40
CA ALA A 165 -11.55 23.71 -12.31
C ALA A 165 -10.41 24.65 -12.75
N TRP A 166 -9.18 24.33 -12.34
CA TRP A 166 -7.99 25.14 -12.59
C TRP A 166 -7.25 24.78 -13.90
N SER A 167 -7.74 23.80 -14.67
CA SER A 167 -7.19 23.42 -15.97
C SER A 167 -7.13 24.57 -16.99
N ALA A 168 -7.82 25.69 -16.74
CA ALA A 168 -7.76 26.90 -17.55
C ALA A 168 -6.55 27.82 -17.24
N GLY A 169 -5.82 27.61 -16.15
CA GLY A 169 -4.70 28.45 -15.71
C GLY A 169 -3.40 27.66 -15.50
N ARG A 170 -2.32 28.07 -16.16
CA ARG A 170 -0.99 27.43 -16.27
C ARG A 170 -0.17 27.27 -14.97
N TRP A 171 -0.79 26.99 -13.83
CA TRP A 171 -0.08 26.79 -12.56
C TRP A 171 0.10 25.28 -12.31
N ARG A 172 1.29 24.77 -12.64
CA ARG A 172 1.71 23.40 -12.27
C ARG A 172 2.73 23.51 -11.15
N LEU A 173 2.42 22.93 -10.00
CA LEU A 173 3.39 22.78 -8.92
C LEU A 173 4.62 22.00 -9.43
N PRO A 174 5.85 22.40 -9.06
CA PRO A 174 7.04 21.63 -9.37
C PRO A 174 6.88 20.19 -8.88
N ARG A 175 7.31 19.22 -9.70
CA ARG A 175 7.11 17.78 -9.43
C ARG A 175 7.65 17.36 -8.06
N LEU A 176 8.78 17.91 -7.65
CA LEU A 176 9.39 17.64 -6.34
C LEU A 176 8.51 18.11 -5.19
N VAL A 177 7.99 19.34 -5.25
CA VAL A 177 7.13 19.91 -4.21
C VAL A 177 5.83 19.11 -4.12
N SER A 178 5.20 18.84 -5.26
CA SER A 178 3.97 18.05 -5.31
C SER A 178 4.19 16.62 -4.79
N GLY A 179 5.34 16.03 -5.10
CA GLY A 179 5.72 14.70 -4.61
C GLY A 179 5.93 14.65 -3.11
N LEU A 180 6.73 15.57 -2.57
CA LEU A 180 6.96 15.68 -1.12
C LEU A 180 5.66 15.94 -0.35
N LEU A 181 4.76 16.77 -0.88
CA LEU A 181 3.46 17.01 -0.27
C LEU A 181 2.58 15.76 -0.29
N THR A 182 2.56 15.03 -1.42
CA THR A 182 1.76 13.81 -1.57
C THR A 182 2.25 12.72 -0.62
N VAL A 183 3.55 12.42 -0.66
CA VAL A 183 4.16 11.40 0.20
C VAL A 183 4.04 11.82 1.67
N GLY A 184 4.33 13.08 1.99
CA GLY A 184 4.19 13.61 3.35
C GLY A 184 2.76 13.49 3.89
N PHE A 185 1.75 13.80 3.06
CA PHE A 185 0.34 13.62 3.42
C PHE A 185 0.01 12.15 3.68
N VAL A 186 0.36 11.25 2.76
CA VAL A 186 0.12 9.80 2.89
C VAL A 186 0.81 9.25 4.15
N MET A 187 2.05 9.63 4.40
CA MET A 187 2.81 9.18 5.57
C MET A 187 2.19 9.73 6.86
N GLY A 188 1.81 11.01 6.89
CA GLY A 188 1.18 11.64 8.04
C GLY A 188 -0.16 11.00 8.40
N THR A 189 -1.03 10.78 7.42
CA THR A 189 -2.32 10.09 7.63
C THR A 189 -2.14 8.62 7.99
N CYS A 190 -1.13 7.95 7.43
CA CYS A 190 -0.77 6.56 7.77
C CYS A 190 -0.34 6.46 9.25
N PHE A 191 0.55 7.33 9.70
CA PHE A 191 1.00 7.37 11.09
C PHE A 191 -0.13 7.68 12.07
N TRP A 192 -1.10 8.49 11.66
CA TRP A 192 -2.20 8.91 12.51
C TRP A 192 -3.35 7.90 12.58
N LEU A 193 -3.78 7.36 11.44
CA LEU A 193 -5.03 6.60 11.35
C LEU A 193 -4.82 5.11 11.10
N PHE A 194 -3.74 4.74 10.42
CA PHE A 194 -3.51 3.36 9.97
C PHE A 194 -2.59 2.58 10.93
N LEU A 195 -1.38 3.09 11.20
CA LEU A 195 -0.39 2.43 12.07
C LEU A 195 -0.89 2.15 13.49
N PRO A 196 -1.62 3.04 14.18
CA PRO A 196 -2.10 2.74 15.52
C PRO A 196 -3.01 1.52 15.55
N GLN A 197 -3.79 1.30 14.50
CA GLN A 197 -4.63 0.10 14.38
C GLN A 197 -3.79 -1.15 14.14
N PHE A 198 -2.74 -1.04 13.32
CA PHE A 198 -1.79 -2.12 13.08
C PHE A 198 -1.07 -2.57 14.36
N PHE A 199 -0.61 -1.62 15.19
CA PHE A 199 0.02 -1.96 16.46
C PHE A 199 -0.94 -2.57 17.48
N ARG A 200 -2.21 -2.15 17.46
CA ARG A 200 -3.22 -2.54 18.46
C ARG A 200 -3.49 -4.04 18.52
N PHE A 201 -3.45 -4.76 17.40
CA PHE A 201 -3.67 -6.22 17.39
C PHE A 201 -2.37 -7.04 17.43
N GLY A 202 -1.25 -6.41 17.79
CA GLY A 202 0.04 -7.10 17.89
C GLY A 202 0.57 -7.60 16.55
N ALA A 203 0.13 -7.00 15.45
CA ALA A 203 0.47 -7.42 14.09
C ALA A 203 1.98 -7.49 13.86
N HIS A 204 2.70 -6.51 14.41
CA HIS A 204 4.15 -6.46 14.38
C HIS A 204 4.77 -7.67 15.10
N VAL A 205 4.32 -8.00 16.32
CA VAL A 205 4.83 -9.15 17.10
C VAL A 205 4.54 -10.47 16.38
N LYS A 206 3.31 -10.67 15.91
CA LYS A 206 2.92 -11.86 15.14
C LYS A 206 3.73 -12.00 13.85
N ALA A 207 3.94 -10.89 13.14
CA ALA A 207 4.77 -10.90 11.94
C ALA A 207 6.23 -11.29 12.25
N PHE A 208 6.80 -10.81 13.36
CA PHE A 208 8.14 -11.24 13.80
C PHE A 208 8.21 -12.72 14.18
N GLU A 209 7.19 -13.25 14.86
CA GLU A 209 7.07 -14.68 15.15
C GLU A 209 6.99 -15.52 13.86
N GLU A 210 6.19 -15.08 12.89
CA GLU A 210 6.09 -15.73 11.57
C GLU A 210 7.42 -15.67 10.80
N TYR A 211 8.17 -14.55 10.86
CA TYR A 211 9.50 -14.47 10.26
C TYR A 211 10.49 -15.41 10.92
N ALA A 212 10.46 -15.52 12.25
CA ALA A 212 11.32 -16.44 12.98
C ALA A 212 11.03 -17.90 12.56
N ALA A 213 9.75 -18.28 12.50
CA ALA A 213 9.32 -19.61 12.08
C ALA A 213 9.69 -19.92 10.62
N LEU A 214 9.53 -18.96 9.70
CA LEU A 214 9.98 -19.12 8.32
C LEU A 214 11.51 -19.25 8.23
N GLY A 215 12.25 -18.47 9.03
CA GLY A 215 13.70 -18.56 9.12
C GLY A 215 14.19 -19.93 9.62
N GLU A 216 13.51 -20.50 10.60
CA GLU A 216 13.74 -21.87 11.08
C GLU A 216 13.45 -22.90 9.99
N LEU A 217 12.30 -22.82 9.32
CA LEU A 217 11.95 -23.70 8.21
C LEU A 217 12.99 -23.67 7.08
N PHE A 218 13.46 -22.47 6.71
CA PHE A 218 14.53 -22.34 5.70
C PHE A 218 15.85 -22.94 6.18
N ARG A 219 16.21 -22.75 7.45
CA ARG A 219 17.41 -23.35 8.04
C ARG A 219 17.33 -24.87 8.02
N ASP A 220 16.18 -25.43 8.36
CA ASP A 220 15.94 -26.88 8.35
C ASP A 220 15.94 -27.48 6.94
N LEU A 221 15.44 -26.74 5.94
CA LEU A 221 15.50 -27.14 4.53
C LEU A 221 16.93 -27.11 3.96
N ILE A 222 17.75 -26.15 4.39
CA ILE A 222 19.10 -25.93 3.86
C ILE A 222 20.16 -26.77 4.61
N SER A 223 19.96 -27.05 5.90
CA SER A 223 20.87 -27.83 6.75
C SER A 223 21.31 -29.17 6.11
N PRO A 224 20.41 -29.99 5.53
CA PRO A 224 20.77 -31.25 4.85
C PRO A 224 21.60 -31.07 3.57
N PHE A 225 21.45 -29.93 2.89
CA PHE A 225 22.20 -29.61 1.68
C PHE A 225 23.61 -29.09 2.02
N VAL A 226 23.73 -28.29 3.08
CA VAL A 226 25.03 -27.78 3.55
C VAL A 226 25.88 -28.91 4.15
N SER A 227 25.27 -29.85 4.88
CA SER A 227 25.97 -31.02 5.43
C SER A 227 26.41 -32.06 4.39
N ARG A 228 25.98 -31.95 3.13
CA ARG A 228 26.37 -32.82 2.02
C ARG A 228 27.47 -32.22 1.12
N VAL A 229 27.77 -30.93 1.29
CA VAL A 229 28.72 -30.18 0.45
C VAL A 229 30.01 -29.84 1.22
N GLY A 230 30.07 -30.09 2.54
CA GLY A 230 31.29 -30.11 3.34
C GLY A 230 31.73 -31.53 3.66
#